data_AF-A0AAU7Z789-F1
#
_entry.id   AF-A0AAU7Z789-F1
#
_cell.length_a   1.000
_cell.length_b   1.000
_cell.length_c   1.000
_cell.angle_alpha   90.00
_cell.angle_beta   90.00
_cell.angle_gamma   90.00
#
_symmetry.space_group_name_H-M   'P 1'
#
loop_
_entity.id
_entity.type
_entity.pdbx_description
1 polymer ?
#
loop_
_entity_poly.entity_id
_entity_poly.type
_entity_poly.pdbx_seq_one_letter_code
_entity_poly.pdbx_strand_id
1 'polypeptide(L)'
;MYQQPVLTVSDPETFSKVKSAVEASFSSSRVADFLKSLERSKLRIRDFETVLGKGNLGAATQAEYNKLGNSDQGQIRELYLASLEQVAPELREKFFKLYAYY
;
A
#
# COMPACT_ATOMS: atom_id res chain seq x y z
N MET A 1 -15.67 13.21 -24.24
CA MET A 1 -14.86 13.05 -23.01
C MET A 1 -15.39 11.82 -22.29
N TYR A 2 -14.56 10.80 -22.06
CA TYR A 2 -14.94 9.67 -21.21
C TYR A 2 -14.69 10.08 -19.75
N GLN A 3 -15.76 10.42 -19.06
CA GLN A 3 -15.73 10.66 -17.62
C GLN A 3 -15.66 9.28 -16.97
N GLN A 4 -14.49 8.92 -16.41
CA GLN A 4 -14.40 7.73 -15.58
C GLN A 4 -15.46 7.86 -14.47
N PRO A 5 -16.34 6.85 -14.28
CA PRO A 5 -17.31 6.91 -13.20
C PRO A 5 -16.54 7.07 -11.90
N VAL A 6 -16.94 8.04 -11.07
CA VAL A 6 -16.49 8.12 -9.69
C VAL A 6 -17.03 6.86 -9.02
N LEU A 7 -16.20 5.81 -8.94
CA LEU A 7 -16.56 4.57 -8.27
C LEU A 7 -16.86 4.93 -6.82
N THR A 8 -18.14 4.86 -6.47
CA THR A 8 -18.59 5.16 -5.12
C THR A 8 -18.09 4.05 -4.21
N VAL A 9 -17.26 4.40 -3.23
CA VAL A 9 -16.77 3.46 -2.22
C VAL A 9 -17.98 2.84 -1.53
N SER A 10 -18.03 1.50 -1.51
CA SER A 10 -19.20 0.76 -1.03
C SER A 10 -19.24 0.67 0.50
N ASP A 11 -18.08 0.53 1.14
CA ASP A 11 -17.91 0.61 2.60
C ASP A 11 -16.91 1.72 2.96
N PRO A 12 -17.35 2.98 3.12
CA PRO A 12 -16.47 4.11 3.38
C PRO A 12 -15.68 4.00 4.69
N GLU A 13 -16.22 3.33 5.71
CA GLU A 13 -15.57 3.23 7.02
C GLU A 13 -14.40 2.25 6.95
N THR A 14 -14.65 1.04 6.47
CA THR A 14 -13.60 0.02 6.30
C THR A 14 -12.56 0.49 5.29
N PHE A 15 -12.99 1.12 4.19
CA PHE A 15 -12.09 1.65 3.18
C PHE A 15 -11.17 2.72 3.77
N SER A 16 -11.72 3.65 4.54
CA SER A 16 -10.94 4.73 5.18
C SER A 16 -9.89 4.18 6.16
N LYS A 17 -10.20 3.11 6.90
CA LYS A 17 -9.23 2.44 7.79
C LYS A 17 -8.04 1.88 7.01
N VAL A 18 -8.30 1.15 5.92
CA VAL A 18 -7.23 0.56 5.10
C VAL A 18 -6.44 1.64 4.37
N LYS A 19 -7.13 2.62 3.78
CA LYS A 19 -6.53 3.79 3.13
C LYS A 19 -5.57 4.51 4.07
N SER A 20 -6.03 4.81 5.29
CA SER A 20 -5.22 5.51 6.30
C SER A 20 -3.97 4.71 6.68
N ALA A 21 -4.06 3.38 6.76
CA ALA A 21 -2.91 2.52 7.06
C ALA A 21 -1.86 2.54 5.93
N VAL A 22 -2.31 2.55 4.67
CA VAL A 22 -1.43 2.71 3.50
C VAL A 22 -0.78 4.10 3.52
N GLU A 23 -1.56 5.17 3.60
CA GLU A 23 -1.07 6.56 3.61
C GLU A 23 -0.09 6.80 4.77
N ALA A 24 -0.39 6.28 5.95
CA ALA A 24 0.50 6.37 7.10
C ALA A 24 1.81 5.61 6.89
N SER A 25 1.81 4.48 6.17
CA SER A 25 3.04 3.72 5.87
C SER A 25 3.95 4.47 4.89
N PHE A 26 3.37 5.27 3.99
CA PHE A 26 4.10 6.09 3.01
C PHE A 26 4.33 7.54 3.46
N SER A 27 3.93 7.92 4.69
CA SER A 27 4.20 9.26 5.20
C SER A 27 5.71 9.52 5.31
N SER A 28 6.12 10.79 5.15
CA SER A 28 7.54 11.18 5.23
C SER A 28 8.21 10.74 6.54
N SER A 29 7.45 10.67 7.63
CA SER A 29 7.90 10.24 8.95
C SER A 29 8.03 8.72 9.13
N ARG A 30 7.41 7.89 8.28
CA ARG A 30 7.31 6.43 8.46
C ARG A 30 7.82 5.61 7.29
N VAL A 31 7.88 6.18 6.09
CA VAL A 31 8.24 5.46 4.87
C VAL A 31 9.58 4.75 4.97
N ALA A 32 10.61 5.35 5.59
CA ALA A 32 11.90 4.70 5.74
C ALA A 32 11.84 3.44 6.63
N ASP A 33 11.06 3.48 7.72
CA ASP A 33 10.87 2.33 8.60
C ASP A 33 10.00 1.26 7.96
N PHE A 34 8.99 1.67 7.20
CA PHE A 34 8.17 0.76 6.39
C PHE A 34 9.05 0.00 5.38
N LEU A 35 9.87 0.69 4.57
CA LEU A 35 10.80 0.07 3.63
C LEU A 35 11.77 -0.90 4.32
N LYS A 36 12.33 -0.49 5.47
CA LYS A 36 13.20 -1.36 6.28
C LYS A 36 12.48 -2.62 6.78
N SER A 37 11.20 -2.52 7.11
CA SER A 37 10.39 -3.69 7.50
C SER A 37 10.23 -4.69 6.35
N LEU A 38 10.09 -4.21 5.11
CA LEU A 38 9.98 -5.04 3.92
C LEU A 38 11.30 -5.73 3.60
N GLU A 39 12.42 -5.00 3.73
CA GLU A 39 13.76 -5.54 3.54
C GLU A 39 14.05 -6.69 4.51
N ARG A 40 13.72 -6.50 5.79
CA ARG A 40 13.84 -7.57 6.82
C ARG A 40 12.99 -8.79 6.50
N SER A 41 11.81 -8.55 5.92
CA SER A 41 10.86 -9.59 5.53
C SER A 41 11.19 -10.21 4.16
N LYS A 42 12.24 -9.71 3.47
CA LYS A 42 12.64 -10.11 2.11
C LYS A 42 11.50 -10.00 1.09
N LEU A 43 10.64 -8.99 1.25
CA LEU A 43 9.50 -8.76 0.38
C LEU A 43 9.84 -7.77 -0.72
N ARG A 44 9.31 -8.01 -1.92
CA ARG A 44 9.30 -6.99 -2.98
C ARG A 44 8.16 -6.03 -2.68
N ILE A 45 8.43 -4.74 -2.75
CA ILE A 45 7.45 -3.72 -2.37
C ILE A 45 6.25 -3.66 -3.31
N ARG A 46 6.38 -4.11 -4.56
CA ARG A 46 5.28 -4.19 -5.52
C ARG A 46 4.29 -5.34 -5.24
N ASP A 47 4.68 -6.32 -4.43
CA ASP A 47 3.80 -7.43 -4.06
C ASP A 47 2.88 -7.01 -2.89
N PHE A 48 1.87 -6.22 -3.23
CA PHE A 48 0.93 -5.64 -2.27
C PHE A 48 0.27 -6.70 -1.38
N GLU A 49 -0.22 -7.80 -1.96
CA GLU A 49 -0.95 -8.83 -1.21
C GLU A 49 -0.05 -9.52 -0.18
N THR A 50 1.20 -9.82 -0.54
CA THR A 50 2.15 -10.40 0.41
C THR A 50 2.56 -9.39 1.48
N VAL A 51 2.79 -8.12 1.12
CA VAL A 51 3.09 -7.04 2.08
C VAL A 51 1.96 -6.86 3.09
N LEU A 52 0.71 -6.84 2.61
CA LEU A 52 -0.48 -6.77 3.44
C LEU A 52 -0.60 -8.00 4.34
N GLY A 53 -0.48 -9.20 3.78
CA GLY A 53 -0.62 -10.47 4.49
C GLY A 53 0.47 -10.75 5.52
N LYS A 54 1.63 -10.09 5.41
CA LYS A 54 2.70 -10.12 6.42
C LYS A 54 2.54 -9.07 7.52
N GLY A 55 1.48 -8.25 7.45
CA GLY A 55 1.16 -7.24 8.45
C GLY A 55 2.06 -6.00 8.40
N ASN A 56 2.83 -5.81 7.33
CA ASN A 56 3.73 -4.66 7.19
C ASN A 56 2.98 -3.33 7.04
N LEU A 57 1.70 -3.37 6.66
CA LEU A 57 0.78 -2.23 6.65
C LEU A 57 -0.03 -2.10 7.96
N GLY A 58 0.32 -2.86 9.00
CA GLY A 58 -0.43 -2.97 10.24
C GLY A 58 -1.16 -4.32 10.34
N ALA A 59 -1.14 -4.91 11.55
CA ALA A 59 -1.64 -6.27 11.78
C ALA A 59 -3.15 -6.44 11.50
N ALA A 60 -3.96 -5.39 11.74
CA ALA A 60 -5.39 -5.41 11.48
C ALA A 60 -5.74 -5.11 10.01
N THR A 61 -4.83 -4.51 9.25
CA THR A 61 -5.10 -3.96 7.92
C THR A 61 -5.52 -5.02 6.92
N GLN A 62 -4.95 -6.23 7.00
CA GLN A 62 -5.36 -7.36 6.15
C GLN A 62 -6.82 -7.76 6.41
N ALA A 63 -7.22 -7.85 7.68
CA ALA A 63 -8.57 -8.22 8.04
C ALA A 63 -9.60 -7.17 7.57
N GLU A 64 -9.28 -5.89 7.68
CA GLU A 64 -10.12 -4.81 7.14
C GLU A 64 -10.17 -4.83 5.61
N TYR A 65 -9.04 -5.03 4.93
CA TYR A 65 -9.00 -5.15 3.47
C TYR A 65 -9.85 -6.32 2.95
N ASN A 66 -9.83 -7.47 3.64
CA ASN A 66 -10.60 -8.64 3.26
C ASN A 66 -12.12 -8.46 3.41
N LYS A 67 -12.59 -7.45 4.17
CA LYS A 67 -14.01 -7.11 4.27
C LYS A 67 -14.50 -6.27 3.08
N LEU A 68 -13.59 -5.60 2.38
CA LEU A 68 -13.92 -4.75 1.24
C LEU A 68 -14.39 -5.58 0.04
N GLY A 69 -15.33 -5.04 -0.72
CA GLY A 69 -15.68 -5.60 -2.02
C GLY A 69 -14.55 -5.42 -3.05
N ASN A 70 -14.54 -6.24 -4.11
CA ASN A 70 -13.47 -6.26 -5.12
C ASN A 70 -13.16 -4.87 -5.73
N SER A 71 -14.17 -4.02 -5.90
CA SER A 71 -13.96 -2.65 -6.43
C SER A 71 -13.16 -1.78 -5.46
N ASP A 72 -13.53 -1.78 -4.17
CA ASP A 72 -12.84 -1.02 -3.12
C ASP A 72 -11.42 -1.58 -2.87
N GLN A 73 -11.27 -2.90 -2.92
CA GLN A 73 -9.97 -3.58 -2.88
C GLN A 73 -9.04 -3.14 -4.02
N GLY A 74 -9.58 -3.02 -5.24
CA GLY A 74 -8.86 -2.51 -6.40
C GLY A 74 -8.37 -1.07 -6.20
N GLN A 75 -9.25 -0.19 -5.71
CA GLN A 75 -8.90 1.21 -5.42
C GLN A 75 -7.79 1.34 -4.37
N ILE A 76 -7.80 0.52 -3.30
CA ILE A 76 -6.72 0.50 -2.30
C ILE A 76 -5.40 0.02 -2.92
N ARG A 77 -5.44 -1.01 -3.77
CA ARG A 77 -4.24 -1.51 -4.45
C ARG A 77 -3.63 -0.45 -5.36
N GLU A 78 -4.46 0.27 -6.11
CA GLU A 78 -4.01 1.41 -6.93
C GLU A 78 -3.42 2.52 -6.08
N LEU A 79 -4.06 2.90 -4.96
CA LEU A 79 -3.52 3.87 -4.02
C LEU A 79 -2.13 3.44 -3.50
N TYR A 80 -1.95 2.18 -3.13
CA TYR A 80 -0.66 1.66 -2.66
C TYR A 80 0.43 1.77 -3.73
N LEU A 81 0.12 1.38 -4.97
CA LEU A 81 1.07 1.45 -6.08
C LEU A 81 1.39 2.90 -6.49
N ALA A 82 0.40 3.80 -6.46
CA ALA A 82 0.62 5.23 -6.66
C ALA A 82 1.50 5.82 -5.53
N SER A 83 1.23 5.46 -4.27
CA SER A 83 2.03 5.89 -3.12
C SER A 83 3.48 5.40 -3.23
N LEU A 84 3.66 4.17 -3.71
CA LEU A 84 4.97 3.61 -4.02
C LEU A 84 5.73 4.43 -5.05
N GLU A 85 5.04 4.98 -6.04
CA GLU A 85 5.57 5.88 -7.09
C GLU A 85 5.85 7.32 -6.62
N GLN A 86 5.46 7.67 -5.40
CA GLN A 86 5.80 8.96 -4.78
C GLN A 86 6.94 8.89 -3.73
N VAL A 87 7.46 7.71 -3.40
CA VAL A 87 8.62 7.55 -2.51
C VAL A 87 9.82 8.35 -3.02
N ALA A 88 10.48 9.11 -2.13
CA ALA A 88 11.62 9.95 -2.47
C ALA A 88 12.76 9.16 -3.17
N PRO A 89 13.42 9.70 -4.22
CA PRO A 89 14.47 9.00 -4.97
C PRO A 89 15.59 8.45 -4.10
N GLU A 90 16.00 9.18 -3.07
CA GLU A 90 17.09 8.80 -2.17
C GLU A 90 16.74 7.53 -1.37
N LEU A 91 15.46 7.39 -0.99
CA LEU A 91 14.97 6.17 -0.34
C LEU A 91 14.84 5.02 -1.33
N ARG A 92 14.42 5.28 -2.57
CA ARG A 92 14.38 4.24 -3.60
C ARG A 92 15.76 3.69 -3.92
N GLU A 93 16.76 4.55 -4.00
CA GLU A 93 18.14 4.14 -4.23
C GLU A 93 18.67 3.33 -3.05
N LYS A 94 18.46 3.82 -1.81
CA LYS A 94 18.87 3.12 -0.59
C LYS A 94 18.25 1.72 -0.48
N PHE A 95 16.98 1.59 -0.84
CA PHE A 95 16.21 0.34 -0.75
C PHE A 95 15.96 -0.30 -2.13
N PHE A 96 16.85 -0.10 -3.12
CA PHE A 96 16.62 -0.48 -4.52
C PHE A 96 16.25 -1.96 -4.71
N LYS A 97 16.77 -2.84 -3.85
CA LYS A 97 16.46 -4.29 -3.87
C LYS A 97 14.97 -4.57 -3.65
N LEU A 98 14.22 -3.71 -2.97
CA LEU A 98 12.77 -3.88 -2.84
C LEU A 98 12.03 -3.67 -4.18
N TYR A 99 12.61 -2.84 -5.05
CA TYR A 99 12.02 -2.39 -6.32
C TYR A 99 12.49 -3.19 -7.54
N ALA A 100 13.65 -3.83 -7.45
CA ALA A 100 14.25 -4.61 -8.54
C ALA A 100 13.44 -5.87 -8.86
N TYR A 101 13.41 -6.27 -10.13
CA TYR A 101 12.70 -7.47 -10.60
C TYR A 101 13.54 -8.75 -10.58
N TYR A 102 14.85 -8.68 -10.32
CA TYR A 102 15.75 -9.83 -10.24
C TYR A 102 16.78 -9.60 -9.14
#